data_AF-A0A533V1T1-F1
#
_entry.id   AF-A0A533V1T1-F1
#
_cell.length_a   1.000
_cell.length_b   1.000
_cell.length_c   1.000
_cell.angle_alpha   90.00
_cell.angle_beta   90.00
_cell.angle_gamma   90.00
#
_symmetry.space_group_name_H-M   'P 1'
#
loop_
_entity.id
_entity.type
_entity.pdbx_description
1 polymer ?
#
loop_
_entity_poly.entity_id
_entity_poly.type
_entity_poly.pdbx_seq_one_letter_code
_entity_poly.pdbx_strand_id
1 'polypeptide(L)'
;MNSNSTDSNIENLLFIIANLPDFLKLSVCRTKTKELVEMTESEKKEAMVKSLSSINLIQRDKLVGLTKTWMKVISEIEPDELTEILNCYLLILDSVKLFNKIDSKLILNTFLSLEVDERNKLMVCLKEALFLNPNRQNILKIIPTNLAKVILN
;
A
#
# COMPACT_ATOMS: atom_id res chain seq x y z
N MET A 1 10.80 8.46 27.11
CA MET A 1 10.76 7.03 26.72
C MET A 1 9.31 6.56 26.84
N ASN A 2 8.57 6.48 25.73
CA ASN A 2 7.23 5.87 25.69
C ASN A 2 6.77 5.60 24.24
N SER A 3 7.67 5.06 23.39
CA SER A 3 7.36 4.71 21.99
C SER A 3 6.87 3.26 21.81
N ASN A 4 6.84 2.44 22.86
CA ASN A 4 6.68 0.98 22.71
C ASN A 4 5.21 0.49 22.65
N SER A 5 4.21 1.31 22.98
CA SER A 5 2.81 0.86 23.03
C SER A 5 2.08 0.97 21.69
N THR A 6 2.39 2.00 20.89
CA THR A 6 1.70 2.26 19.61
C THR A 6 2.24 1.42 18.46
N ASP A 7 3.55 1.16 18.44
CA ASP A 7 4.18 0.31 17.40
C ASP A 7 3.71 -1.14 17.50
N SER A 8 3.54 -1.64 18.73
CA SER A 8 2.94 -2.94 19.06
C SER A 8 1.51 -3.09 18.51
N ASN A 9 0.70 -2.03 18.49
CA ASN A 9 -0.71 -2.12 18.12
C ASN A 9 -0.93 -2.30 16.61
N ILE A 10 -0.17 -1.59 15.76
CA ILE A 10 -0.31 -1.70 14.30
C ILE A 10 0.26 -3.03 13.80
N GLU A 11 1.37 -3.48 14.37
CA GLU A 11 1.95 -4.79 14.09
C GLU A 11 0.97 -5.93 14.41
N ASN A 12 0.42 -5.94 15.63
CA ASN A 12 -0.56 -6.94 16.05
C ASN A 12 -1.81 -6.91 15.17
N LEU A 13 -2.28 -5.71 14.82
CA LEU A 13 -3.43 -5.55 13.92
C LEU A 13 -3.15 -6.15 12.53
N LEU A 14 -2.01 -5.86 11.92
CA LEU A 14 -1.65 -6.43 10.62
C LEU A 14 -1.56 -7.95 10.66
N PHE A 15 -0.97 -8.51 11.72
CA PHE A 15 -0.91 -9.95 11.92
C PHE A 15 -2.31 -10.57 12.04
N ILE A 16 -3.21 -9.93 12.80
CA ILE A 16 -4.61 -10.36 12.92
C ILE A 16 -5.28 -10.34 11.55
N ILE A 17 -5.23 -9.22 10.83
CA ILE A 17 -5.89 -9.06 9.51
C ILE A 17 -5.38 -10.09 8.50
N ALA A 18 -4.07 -10.35 8.47
CA ALA A 18 -3.47 -11.32 7.56
C ALA A 18 -4.02 -12.75 7.74
N ASN A 19 -4.43 -13.09 8.98
CA ASN A 19 -4.93 -14.40 9.35
C ASN A 19 -6.47 -14.52 9.31
N LEU A 20 -7.19 -13.44 9.02
CA LEU A 20 -8.64 -13.47 8.89
C LEU A 20 -9.10 -14.23 7.63
N PRO A 21 -10.27 -14.90 7.71
CA PRO A 21 -11.02 -15.32 6.53
C PRO A 21 -11.27 -14.14 5.57
N ASP A 22 -11.37 -14.42 4.27
CA ASP A 22 -11.37 -13.37 3.25
C ASP A 22 -12.52 -12.36 3.40
N PHE A 23 -13.71 -12.79 3.81
CA PHE A 23 -14.83 -11.88 4.03
C PHE A 23 -14.59 -10.90 5.19
N LEU A 24 -13.99 -11.37 6.29
CA LEU A 24 -13.62 -10.52 7.43
C LEU A 24 -12.45 -9.61 7.08
N LYS A 25 -11.45 -10.14 6.38
CA LYS A 25 -10.30 -9.38 5.90
C LYS A 25 -10.75 -8.20 5.04
N LEU A 26 -11.65 -8.44 4.09
CA LEU A 26 -12.21 -7.40 3.23
C LEU A 26 -12.95 -6.32 4.04
N SER A 27 -13.80 -6.73 4.99
CA SER A 27 -14.53 -5.79 5.85
C SER A 27 -13.61 -4.94 6.72
N VAL A 28 -12.57 -5.53 7.31
CA VAL A 28 -11.62 -4.82 8.16
C VAL A 28 -10.74 -3.89 7.31
N CYS A 29 -10.25 -4.34 6.16
CA CYS A 29 -9.49 -3.49 5.24
C CYS A 29 -10.32 -2.27 4.80
N ARG A 30 -11.60 -2.42 4.45
CA ARG A 30 -12.49 -1.28 4.12
C ARG A 30 -12.59 -0.26 5.25
N THR A 31 -12.76 -0.76 6.48
CA THR A 31 -12.82 0.11 7.66
C THR A 31 -11.52 0.88 7.84
N LYS A 32 -10.37 0.18 7.72
CA LYS A 32 -9.05 0.79 7.86
C LYS A 32 -8.72 1.75 6.72
N THR A 33 -9.19 1.51 5.51
CA THR A 33 -9.04 2.46 4.40
C THR A 33 -9.84 3.74 4.66
N LYS A 34 -11.07 3.65 5.17
CA LYS A 34 -11.86 4.84 5.54
C LYS A 34 -11.16 5.66 6.63
N GLU A 35 -10.71 5.00 7.70
CA GLU A 35 -9.92 5.65 8.75
C GLU A 35 -8.67 6.32 8.15
N LEU A 36 -7.97 5.66 7.24
CA LEU A 36 -6.77 6.19 6.58
C LEU A 36 -7.09 7.42 5.72
N VAL A 37 -8.22 7.45 5.00
CA VAL A 37 -8.64 8.61 4.21
C VAL A 37 -8.87 9.83 5.11
N GLU A 38 -9.52 9.64 6.25
CA GLU A 38 -9.86 10.69 7.21
C GLU A 38 -8.65 11.24 8.00
N MET A 39 -7.52 10.53 8.00
CA MET A 39 -6.28 10.96 8.66
C MET A 39 -5.63 12.17 7.98
N THR A 40 -4.99 13.01 8.80
CA THR A 40 -4.08 14.04 8.29
C THR A 40 -2.92 13.43 7.51
N GLU A 41 -2.27 14.19 6.62
CA GLU A 41 -1.14 13.70 5.83
C GLU A 41 -0.01 13.11 6.71
N SER A 42 0.24 13.72 7.88
CA SER A 42 1.26 13.24 8.83
C SER A 42 0.89 11.89 9.44
N GLU A 43 -0.34 11.76 9.95
CA GLU A 43 -0.85 10.51 10.54
C GLU A 43 -0.90 9.39 9.50
N LYS A 44 -1.36 9.72 8.29
CA LYS A 44 -1.42 8.81 7.13
C LYS A 44 -0.03 8.25 6.80
N LYS A 45 0.98 9.12 6.68
CA LYS A 45 2.38 8.70 6.46
C LYS A 45 2.90 7.83 7.60
N GLU A 46 2.66 8.21 8.85
CA GLU A 46 3.09 7.44 10.02
C GLU A 46 2.47 6.03 10.03
N ALA A 47 1.16 5.94 9.83
CA ALA A 47 0.42 4.67 9.78
C ALA A 47 0.94 3.77 8.64
N MET A 48 1.20 4.34 7.46
CA MET A 48 1.78 3.59 6.34
C MET A 48 3.21 3.11 6.62
N VAL A 49 4.07 3.98 7.18
CA VAL A 49 5.46 3.63 7.51
C VAL A 49 5.51 2.50 8.53
N LYS A 50 4.71 2.58 9.60
CA LYS A 50 4.61 1.53 10.61
C LYS A 50 4.12 0.23 9.98
N SER A 51 3.04 0.31 9.21
CA SER A 51 2.47 -0.86 8.54
C SER A 51 3.47 -1.56 7.61
N LEU A 52 4.13 -0.80 6.73
CA LEU A 52 5.15 -1.31 5.79
C LEU A 52 6.46 -1.74 6.48
N SER A 53 6.68 -1.33 7.72
CA SER A 53 7.82 -1.80 8.51
C SER A 53 7.58 -3.17 9.11
N SER A 54 6.33 -3.51 9.41
CA SER A 54 5.92 -4.78 10.01
C SER A 54 5.63 -5.91 9.00
N ILE A 55 5.64 -5.65 7.68
CA ILE A 55 5.29 -6.65 6.65
C ILE A 55 6.15 -7.92 6.67
N ASN A 56 7.41 -7.84 7.10
CA ASN A 56 8.32 -8.99 7.17
C ASN A 56 7.91 -10.01 8.26
N LEU A 57 7.01 -9.64 9.15
CA LEU A 57 6.48 -10.50 10.22
C LEU A 57 5.33 -11.39 9.74
N ILE A 58 4.81 -11.13 8.54
CA ILE A 58 3.69 -11.86 7.95
C ILE A 58 4.24 -12.96 7.03
N GLN A 59 3.69 -14.17 7.15
CA GLN A 59 4.02 -15.27 6.24
C GLN A 59 3.73 -14.89 4.79
N ARG A 60 4.59 -15.30 3.85
CA ARG A 60 4.55 -14.83 2.46
C ARG A 60 3.20 -15.04 1.77
N ASP A 61 2.58 -16.21 1.95
CA ASP A 61 1.26 -16.54 1.40
C ASP A 61 0.16 -15.62 1.96
N LYS A 62 0.19 -15.35 3.26
CA LYS A 62 -0.73 -14.42 3.93
C LYS A 62 -0.51 -12.98 3.47
N LEU A 63 0.74 -12.58 3.25
CA LEU A 63 1.09 -11.25 2.76
C LEU A 63 0.58 -11.01 1.33
N VAL A 64 0.63 -12.01 0.45
CA VAL A 64 0.03 -11.92 -0.90
C VAL A 64 -1.48 -11.68 -0.78
N GLY A 65 -2.17 -12.50 0.02
CA GLY A 65 -3.62 -12.35 0.22
C GLY A 65 -4.01 -11.01 0.82
N LEU A 66 -3.23 -10.53 1.80
CA LEU A 66 -3.42 -9.22 2.42
C LEU A 66 -3.19 -8.08 1.41
N THR A 67 -2.10 -8.14 0.65
CA THR A 67 -1.76 -7.13 -0.38
C THR A 67 -2.83 -7.06 -1.45
N LYS A 68 -3.33 -8.21 -1.93
CA LYS A 68 -4.43 -8.28 -2.89
C LYS A 68 -5.69 -7.61 -2.34
N THR A 69 -6.04 -7.93 -1.09
CA THR A 69 -7.23 -7.36 -0.43
C THR A 69 -7.10 -5.86 -0.28
N TRP A 70 -5.92 -5.37 0.13
CA TRP A 70 -5.65 -3.94 0.23
C TRP A 70 -5.75 -3.21 -1.12
N MET A 71 -5.11 -3.73 -2.17
CA MET A 71 -5.18 -3.13 -3.51
C MET A 71 -6.62 -3.05 -4.02
N LYS A 72 -7.39 -4.12 -3.81
CA LYS A 72 -8.83 -4.12 -4.11
C LYS A 72 -9.56 -3.03 -3.35
N VAL A 73 -9.43 -2.98 -2.02
CA VAL A 73 -10.17 -2.02 -1.20
C VAL A 73 -9.80 -0.58 -1.52
N ILE A 74 -8.52 -0.24 -1.71
CA ILE A 74 -8.16 1.14 -2.07
C ILE A 74 -8.66 1.50 -3.47
N SER A 75 -8.90 0.54 -4.37
CA SER A 75 -9.54 0.83 -5.66
C SER A 75 -11.03 1.18 -5.53
N GLU A 76 -11.66 0.91 -4.38
CA GLU A 76 -13.08 1.20 -4.14
C GLU A 76 -13.33 2.66 -3.72
N ILE A 77 -12.32 3.40 -3.24
CA ILE A 77 -12.47 4.81 -2.78
C ILE A 77 -12.44 5.82 -3.93
N GLU A 78 -12.80 7.08 -3.70
CA GLU A 78 -12.86 8.06 -4.80
C GLU A 78 -11.48 8.33 -5.43
N PRO A 79 -11.42 8.62 -6.75
CA PRO A 79 -10.15 8.79 -7.46
C PRO A 79 -9.20 9.82 -6.82
N ASP A 80 -9.72 10.96 -6.36
CA ASP A 80 -8.90 12.02 -5.75
C ASP A 80 -8.27 11.55 -4.43
N GLU A 81 -9.05 10.86 -3.58
CA GLU A 81 -8.58 10.28 -2.32
C GLU A 81 -7.54 9.17 -2.57
N LEU A 82 -7.76 8.36 -3.60
CA LEU A 82 -6.81 7.32 -4.02
C LEU A 82 -5.50 7.92 -4.51
N THR A 83 -5.55 8.97 -5.34
CA THR A 83 -4.37 9.70 -5.80
C THR A 83 -3.59 10.28 -4.62
N GLU A 84 -4.27 10.84 -3.61
CA GLU A 84 -3.61 11.33 -2.39
C GLU A 84 -2.92 10.21 -1.59
N ILE A 85 -3.62 9.08 -1.38
CA ILE A 85 -3.07 7.91 -0.69
C ILE A 85 -1.85 7.35 -1.43
N LEU A 86 -1.94 7.20 -2.76
CA LEU A 86 -0.84 6.70 -3.57
C LEU A 86 0.34 7.68 -3.56
N ASN A 87 0.09 8.99 -3.58
CA ASN A 87 1.15 9.98 -3.42
C ASN A 87 1.86 9.83 -2.07
N CYS A 88 1.12 9.61 -0.98
CA CYS A 88 1.70 9.32 0.34
C CYS A 88 2.60 8.07 0.31
N TYR A 89 2.13 6.98 -0.32
CA TYR A 89 2.95 5.78 -0.52
C TYR A 89 4.25 6.07 -1.27
N LEU A 90 4.17 6.82 -2.39
CA LEU A 90 5.35 7.16 -3.19
C LEU A 90 6.40 7.95 -2.39
N LEU A 91 5.96 8.87 -1.52
CA LEU A 91 6.85 9.68 -0.68
C LEU A 91 7.61 8.87 0.38
N ILE A 92 7.05 7.74 0.83
CA ILE A 92 7.67 6.92 1.89
C ILE A 92 8.41 5.69 1.34
N LEU A 93 8.37 5.42 0.03
CA LEU A 93 8.96 4.22 -0.57
C LEU A 93 10.43 3.98 -0.17
N ASP A 94 11.23 5.05 -0.21
CA ASP A 94 12.65 4.99 0.13
C ASP A 94 12.89 4.79 1.62
N SER A 95 12.14 5.51 2.47
CA SER A 95 12.31 5.46 3.93
C SER A 95 12.02 4.08 4.48
N VAL A 96 11.01 3.40 3.94
CA VAL A 96 10.64 2.04 4.34
C VAL A 96 11.42 0.95 3.61
N LYS A 97 12.25 1.31 2.60
CA LYS A 97 12.99 0.37 1.74
C LYS A 97 12.12 -0.77 1.22
N LEU A 98 10.93 -0.43 0.70
CA LEU A 98 9.87 -1.41 0.40
C LEU A 98 10.36 -2.59 -0.45
N PHE A 99 11.13 -2.30 -1.50
CA PHE A 99 11.60 -3.30 -2.46
C PHE A 99 12.74 -4.20 -1.92
N ASN A 100 13.28 -3.90 -0.74
CA ASN A 100 14.16 -4.83 -0.01
C ASN A 100 13.36 -5.84 0.82
N LYS A 101 12.07 -5.56 1.08
CA LYS A 101 11.18 -6.35 1.93
C LYS A 101 10.23 -7.23 1.11
N ILE A 102 9.76 -6.73 -0.03
CA ILE A 102 8.83 -7.44 -0.92
C ILE A 102 9.42 -7.51 -2.34
N ASP A 103 9.39 -8.72 -2.91
CA ASP A 103 9.72 -8.97 -4.32
C ASP A 103 8.79 -8.20 -5.25
N SER A 104 9.36 -7.38 -6.13
CA SER A 104 8.60 -6.59 -7.10
C SER A 104 7.78 -7.43 -8.07
N LYS A 105 8.17 -8.69 -8.34
CA LYS A 105 7.37 -9.63 -9.13
C LYS A 105 6.11 -10.06 -8.39
N LEU A 106 6.19 -10.22 -7.07
CA LEU A 106 5.02 -10.54 -6.25
C LEU A 106 4.01 -9.40 -6.27
N ILE A 107 4.48 -8.15 -6.15
CA ILE A 107 3.65 -6.95 -6.26
C ILE A 107 2.96 -6.92 -7.63
N LEU A 108 3.73 -7.11 -8.71
CA LEU A 108 3.20 -7.10 -10.08
C LEU A 108 2.16 -8.20 -10.30
N ASN A 109 2.46 -9.44 -9.91
CA ASN A 109 1.55 -10.56 -10.07
C ASN A 109 0.26 -10.37 -9.26
N THR A 110 0.37 -9.78 -8.06
CA THR A 110 -0.79 -9.46 -7.22
C THR A 110 -1.67 -8.43 -7.92
N PHE A 111 -1.07 -7.35 -8.44
CA PHE A 111 -1.77 -6.33 -9.22
C PHE A 111 -2.46 -6.93 -10.46
N LEU A 112 -1.76 -7.77 -11.23
CA LEU A 112 -2.32 -8.43 -12.42
C LEU A 112 -3.48 -9.39 -12.10
N SER A 113 -3.59 -9.85 -10.85
CA SER A 113 -4.66 -10.74 -10.40
C SER A 113 -5.96 -10.02 -9.95
N LEU A 114 -5.96 -8.68 -9.94
CA LEU A 114 -7.15 -7.86 -9.67
C LEU A 114 -8.07 -7.82 -10.88
N GLU A 115 -9.31 -7.33 -10.72
CA GLU A 115 -10.22 -7.12 -11.84
C GLU A 115 -9.74 -6.00 -12.77
N VAL A 116 -10.20 -6.01 -14.03
CA VAL A 116 -9.77 -5.03 -15.05
C VAL A 116 -10.01 -3.59 -14.57
N ASP A 117 -11.19 -3.31 -14.02
CA ASP A 117 -11.57 -1.97 -13.58
C ASP A 117 -10.77 -1.52 -12.34
N GLU A 118 -10.53 -2.44 -11.40
CA GLU A 118 -9.67 -2.21 -10.22
C GLU A 118 -8.25 -1.81 -10.67
N ARG A 119 -7.67 -2.56 -11.63
CA ARG A 119 -6.34 -2.28 -12.18
C ARG A 119 -6.28 -0.94 -12.91
N ASN A 120 -7.29 -0.65 -13.73
CA ASN A 120 -7.36 0.59 -14.51
C ASN A 120 -7.38 1.80 -13.59
N LYS A 121 -8.25 1.80 -12.57
CA LYS A 121 -8.35 2.90 -11.61
C LYS A 121 -7.06 3.09 -10.82
N LEU A 122 -6.50 2.00 -10.26
CA LEU A 122 -5.21 2.04 -9.56
C LEU A 122 -4.10 2.62 -10.45
N MET A 123 -4.04 2.22 -11.72
CA MET A 123 -3.00 2.67 -12.64
C MET A 123 -3.15 4.15 -13.00
N VAL A 124 -4.37 4.62 -13.26
CA VAL A 124 -4.65 6.04 -13.54
C VAL A 124 -4.24 6.91 -12.35
N CYS A 125 -4.73 6.59 -11.15
CA CYS A 125 -4.41 7.35 -9.94
C CYS A 125 -2.92 7.27 -9.56
N LEU A 126 -2.26 6.12 -9.78
CA LEU A 126 -0.81 5.99 -9.53
C LEU A 126 0.01 6.85 -10.49
N LYS A 127 -0.35 6.86 -11.78
CA LYS A 127 0.29 7.70 -12.80
C LYS A 127 0.11 9.18 -12.46
N GLU A 128 -1.10 9.57 -12.06
CA GLU A 128 -1.40 10.93 -11.63
C GLU A 128 -0.60 11.35 -10.39
N ALA A 129 -0.63 10.53 -9.33
CA ALA A 129 0.15 10.74 -8.12
C ALA A 129 1.65 10.89 -8.43
N LEU A 130 2.19 10.04 -9.30
CA LEU A 130 3.58 10.12 -9.72
C LEU A 130 3.86 11.39 -10.54
N PHE A 131 2.97 11.79 -11.45
CA PHE A 131 3.15 12.96 -12.29
C PHE A 131 3.16 14.26 -11.48
N LEU A 132 2.21 14.38 -10.54
CA LEU A 132 2.07 15.54 -9.65
C LEU A 132 3.18 15.62 -8.59
N ASN A 133 3.87 14.51 -8.30
CA ASN A 133 4.91 14.50 -7.29
C ASN A 133 6.18 15.25 -7.76
N PRO A 134 6.67 16.26 -7.01
CA PRO A 134 7.87 17.01 -7.39
C PRO A 134 9.13 16.14 -7.37
N ASN A 135 9.15 15.07 -6.56
CA ASN A 135 10.26 14.14 -6.44
C ASN A 135 10.17 12.94 -7.40
N ARG A 136 9.27 12.98 -8.41
CA ARG A 136 9.01 11.84 -9.31
C ARG A 136 10.26 11.21 -9.92
N GLN A 137 11.27 12.01 -10.26
CA GLN A 137 12.51 11.50 -10.84
C GLN A 137 13.30 10.63 -9.86
N ASN A 138 13.28 10.96 -8.57
CA ASN A 138 13.92 10.17 -7.53
C ASN A 138 13.11 8.91 -7.22
N ILE A 139 11.77 9.05 -7.15
CA ILE A 139 10.85 7.93 -6.97
C ILE A 139 11.03 6.87 -8.08
N LEU A 140 11.11 7.29 -9.35
CA LEU A 140 11.31 6.40 -10.49
C LEU A 140 12.65 5.63 -10.43
N LYS A 141 13.68 6.17 -9.77
CA LYS A 141 14.96 5.45 -9.57
C LYS A 141 14.86 4.35 -8.52
N ILE A 142 13.91 4.48 -7.58
CA ILE A 142 13.69 3.50 -6.50
C ILE A 142 12.79 2.36 -6.99
N ILE A 143 11.84 2.64 -7.88
CA ILE A 143 10.90 1.64 -8.41
C ILE A 143 11.64 0.65 -9.33
N PRO A 144 11.54 -0.67 -9.06
CA PRO A 144 12.12 -1.71 -9.91
C PRO A 144 11.63 -1.65 -11.36
N THR A 145 12.54 -1.94 -12.30
CA THR A 145 12.31 -1.79 -13.74
C THR A 145 11.06 -2.52 -14.26
N ASN A 146 10.72 -3.68 -13.70
CA ASN A 146 9.52 -4.43 -14.10
C ASN A 146 8.22 -3.69 -13.74
N LEU A 147 8.19 -2.99 -12.60
CA LEU A 147 7.05 -2.17 -12.20
C LEU A 147 7.04 -0.85 -12.97
N ALA A 148 8.20 -0.20 -13.11
CA ALA A 148 8.32 1.06 -13.85
C ALA A 148 7.83 0.92 -15.31
N LYS A 149 8.14 -0.20 -15.98
CA LYS A 149 7.64 -0.49 -17.33
C LYS A 149 6.11 -0.52 -17.40
N VAL A 150 5.45 -1.06 -16.40
CA VAL A 150 3.97 -1.13 -16.37
C VAL A 150 3.36 0.22 -16.03
N ILE A 151 4.03 1.00 -15.17
CA ILE A 151 3.58 2.35 -14.77
C ILE A 151 3.78 3.37 -15.91
N LEU A 152 4.81 3.21 -16.74
CA LEU A 152 5.17 4.19 -17.78
C LEU A 152 4.64 3.84 -19.18
N ASN A 153 4.20 2.60 -19.40
CA ASN A 153 3.47 2.19 -20.60
C ASN A 153 2.00 2.61 -20.52
#